data_AF-A0A3D6EP28-F1
#
_entry.id   AF-A0A3D6EP28-F1
#
_cell.length_a   1.000
_cell.length_b   1.000
_cell.length_c   1.000
_cell.angle_alpha   90.00
_cell.angle_beta   90.00
_cell.angle_gamma   90.00
#
_symmetry.space_group_name_H-M   'P 1'
#
loop_
_entity.id
_entity.type
_entity.pdbx_description
1 polymer ?
#
loop_
_entity_poly.entity_id
_entity_poly.type
_entity_poly.pdbx_seq_one_letter_code
_entity_poly.pdbx_strand_id
1 'polypeptide(L)' 'MFIKKIDILNFITDFRKTPNEIKSLSELKAHLKITDDTALLPMLEEMKKLRTLREVEKNGERAFQVTAK' A
#
# COMPACT_ATOMS: atom_id res chain seq x y z
N MET A 1 6.58 -3.10 16.40
CA MET A 1 5.27 -2.53 15.99
C MET A 1 4.69 -3.46 14.95
N PHE A 2 3.49 -4.01 15.15
CA PHE A 2 2.85 -4.88 14.16
C PHE A 2 2.08 -4.03 13.15
N ILE A 3 2.43 -4.15 11.88
CA ILE A 3 1.75 -3.47 10.78
C ILE A 3 0.44 -4.20 10.49
N LYS A 4 -0.66 -3.47 10.31
CA LYS A 4 -1.95 -4.08 9.90
C LYS A 4 -2.29 -3.69 8.47
N LYS A 5 -2.99 -4.59 7.76
CA LYS A 5 -3.53 -4.33 6.42
C LYS A 5 -4.38 -3.05 6.38
N ILE A 6 -5.11 -2.75 7.45
CA ILE A 6 -5.94 -1.54 7.55
C ILE A 6 -5.10 -0.24 7.54
N ASP A 7 -3.86 -0.26 8.05
CA ASP A 7 -2.98 0.91 8.04
C ASP A 7 -2.53 1.22 6.61
N ILE A 8 -2.23 0.19 5.81
CA ILE A 8 -1.92 0.30 4.38
C ILE A 8 -3.13 0.88 3.62
N LEU A 9 -4.33 0.32 3.85
CA LEU A 9 -5.54 0.78 3.18
C LEU A 9 -5.83 2.23 3.51
N ASN A 10 -5.85 2.61 4.79
CA ASN A 10 -6.12 3.98 5.23
C ASN A 10 -5.16 5.00 4.62
N PHE A 11 -3.89 4.63 4.44
CA PHE A 11 -2.90 5.50 3.83
C PHE A 11 -3.12 5.69 2.32
N ILE A 12 -3.50 4.62 1.62
CA ILE A 12 -3.73 4.66 0.17
C ILE A 12 -5.08 5.32 -0.16
N THR A 13 -6.11 5.03 0.64
CA THR A 13 -7.48 5.50 0.38
C THR A 13 -7.82 6.81 1.06
N ASP A 14 -6.89 7.47 1.77
CA ASP A 14 -7.15 8.62 2.66
C ASP A 14 -8.36 9.44 2.19
N PHE A 15 -9.53 9.04 2.73
CA PHE A 15 -10.83 9.43 2.19
C PHE A 15 -11.07 10.93 2.39
N ARG A 16 -10.23 11.58 3.20
CA ARG A 16 -10.28 13.01 3.50
C ARG A 16 -9.71 13.86 2.37
N LYS A 17 -8.88 13.30 1.48
CA LYS A 17 -8.18 14.06 0.43
C LYS A 17 -8.57 13.62 -0.97
N THR A 18 -8.45 12.33 -1.26
CA THR A 18 -8.67 11.83 -2.62
C THR A 18 -8.99 10.35 -2.61
N PRO A 19 -10.13 9.90 -3.14
CA PRO A 19 -10.42 8.47 -3.22
C PRO A 19 -9.44 7.81 -4.20
N ASN A 20 -8.67 6.83 -3.71
CA ASN A 20 -7.76 5.96 -4.47
C ASN A 20 -6.48 6.63 -5.02
N GLU A 21 -5.66 7.21 -4.13
CA GLU A 21 -4.31 7.62 -4.53
C GLU A 21 -3.41 6.42 -4.88
N ILE A 22 -2.39 6.69 -5.70
CA ILE A 22 -1.33 5.73 -6.01
C ILE A 22 -0.14 6.06 -5.11
N LYS A 23 0.22 5.14 -4.21
CA LYS A 23 1.33 5.29 -3.27
C LYS A 23 2.47 4.36 -3.63
N SER A 24 3.69 4.90 -3.74
CA SER A 24 4.87 4.08 -3.98
C SER A 24 5.21 3.20 -2.79
N LEU A 25 5.99 2.15 -3.02
CA LEU A 25 6.47 1.27 -1.96
C LEU A 25 7.29 2.05 -0.92
N SER A 26 8.13 2.99 -1.35
CA SER A 26 8.85 3.93 -0.47
C SER A 26 7.91 4.80 0.35
N GLU A 27 6.83 5.34 -0.24
CA GLU A 27 5.82 6.12 0.51
C GLU A 27 5.17 5.26 1.61
N LEU A 28 4.84 4.01 1.31
CA LEU A 28 4.28 3.06 2.28
C LEU A 28 5.25 2.72 3.41
N LYS A 29 6.51 2.43 3.08
CA LYS A 29 7.56 2.14 4.06
C LYS A 29 7.79 3.31 5.00
N ALA A 30 7.86 4.52 4.45
CA ALA A 30 8.03 5.75 5.22
C ALA A 30 6.84 6.00 6.16
N HIS A 31 5.61 5.83 5.67
CA HIS A 31 4.40 6.02 6.48
C HIS A 31 4.31 5.02 7.64
N LEU A 32 4.56 3.75 7.35
CA LEU A 32 4.45 2.65 8.30
C LEU A 32 5.69 2.50 9.20
N LYS A 33 6.71 3.35 8.98
CA LYS A 33 8.02 3.33 9.68
C LYS A 33 8.69 1.95 9.60
N ILE A 34 8.65 1.36 8.40
CA ILE A 34 9.17 0.02 8.13
C ILE A 34 10.59 0.15 7.57
N THR A 35 11.53 -0.49 8.26
CA THR A 35 12.93 -0.60 7.84
C THR A 35 13.25 -1.95 7.22
N ASP A 36 12.40 -2.96 7.44
CA ASP A 36 12.55 -4.32 6.90
C ASP A 36 11.30 -4.76 6.13
N ASP A 37 11.54 -5.24 4.91
CA ASP A 37 10.54 -5.59 3.91
C ASP A 37 9.86 -6.95 4.19
N THR A 38 10.44 -7.77 5.07
CA THR A 38 10.00 -9.14 5.35
C THR A 38 8.53 -9.26 5.75
N ALA A 39 7.98 -8.28 6.47
CA ALA A 39 6.58 -8.29 6.86
C ALA A 39 5.67 -7.57 5.85
N LEU A 40 6.18 -6.54 5.15
CA LEU A 40 5.38 -5.70 4.27
C LEU A 40 5.11 -6.38 2.92
N LEU A 41 6.14 -6.94 2.29
CA LEU A 41 6.02 -7.50 0.94
C LEU A 41 5.02 -8.67 0.88
N PRO A 42 5.06 -9.68 1.78
CA PRO A 42 4.08 -10.77 1.74
C PRO A 42 2.65 -10.28 1.93
N MET A 43 2.47 -9.26 2.77
CA MET A 43 1.17 -8.67 3.04
C MET A 43 0.63 -7.91 1.82
N LEU A 44 1.47 -7.14 1.12
CA LEU A 44 1.08 -6.50 -0.14
C LEU A 44 0.72 -7.53 -1.22
N GLU A 45 1.49 -8.62 -1.33
CA GLU A 45 1.18 -9.72 -2.26
C GLU A 45 -0.14 -10.42 -1.91
N GLU A 46 -0.43 -10.64 -0.63
CA GLU A 46 -1.72 -11.20 -0.20
C GLU A 46 -2.89 -10.26 -0.57
N MET A 47 -2.75 -8.96 -0.31
CA MET A 47 -3.76 -7.96 -0.64
C MET A 47 -3.98 -7.82 -2.16
N LYS A 48 -2.93 -8.01 -2.96
CA LYS A 48 -3.05 -8.11 -4.43
C LYS A 48 -3.84 -9.34 -4.86
N LYS A 49 -3.56 -10.52 -4.27
CA LYS A 49 -4.28 -11.76 -4.57
C LYS A 49 -5.77 -11.64 -4.22
N LEU A 50 -6.09 -10.94 -3.13
CA LEU A 50 -7.47 -10.65 -2.72
C LEU A 50 -8.14 -9.54 -3.55
N ARG A 51 -7.45 -8.97 -4.54
CA ARG A 51 -7.91 -7.83 -5.36
C ARG A 51 -8.32 -6.62 -4.52
N THR A 52 -7.68 -6.44 -3.37
CA THR A 52 -7.84 -5.23 -2.55
C THR A 52 -6.88 -4.13 -3.01
N LEU A 53 -5.69 -4.52 -3.47
CA LEU A 53 -4.71 -3.64 -4.08
C LEU A 53 -4.43 -4.03 -5.52
N ARG A 54 -4.15 -3.03 -6.34
CA ARG A 54 -3.50 -3.17 -7.64
C ARG A 54 -2.09 -2.61 -7.55
N GLU A 55 -1.14 -3.36 -8.08
CA GLU A 55 0.23 -2.87 -8.29
C GLU A 55 0.31 -2.16 -9.64
N VAL A 56 0.95 -1.00 -9.63
CA VAL A 56 1.25 -0.16 -10.80
C VAL A 56 2.68 0.34 -10.68
N GLU A 57 3.24 0.84 -11.78
CA GLU A 57 4.54 1.52 -11.75
C GLU A 57 4.31 3.03 -11.64
N LYS A 58 5.05 3.69 -10.74
CA LYS A 58 5.05 5.15 -10.57
C LYS A 58 6.50 5.60 -10.43
N ASN A 59 6.97 6.44 -11.35
CA ASN A 59 8.34 6.99 -11.35
C ASN A 59 9.44 5.91 -11.29
N GLY A 60 9.26 4.77 -11.95
CA GLY A 60 10.22 3.65 -11.95
C GLY A 60 10.21 2.81 -10.67
N GLU A 61 9.25 3.01 -9.77
CA GLU A 61 9.07 2.25 -8.54
C GLU A 61 7.72 1.51 -8.53
N ARG A 62 7.68 0.38 -7.83
CA ARG A 62 6.42 -0.31 -7.48
C ARG A 62 5.54 0.64 -6.67
N ALA A 63 4.29 0.74 -7.07
CA ALA A 63 3.28 1.53 -6.38
C ALA A 63 1.96 0.77 -6.30
N PHE A 64 1.13 1.17 -5.35
CA PHE A 64 -0.08 0.47 -4.99
C PHE A 64 -1.25 1.43 -4.94
N GLN A 65 -2.38 0.94 -5.46
CA GLN A 65 -3.65 1.63 -5.45
C GLN A 65 -4.72 0.67 -4.92
N VAL A 66 -5.67 1.16 -4.14
CA VAL A 66 -6.83 0.35 -3.74
C VAL A 66 -7.77 0.18 -4.92
N THR A 67 -8.16 -1.06 -5.17
CA THR A 67 -9.21 -1.40 -6.13
C THR A 67 -10.56 -1.27 -5.45
N ALA A 68 -11.12 -0.05 -5.48
CA ALA A 68 -12.53 0.16 -5.14
C ALA A 68 -13.39 -0.49 -6.23
N LYS A 69 -14.28 -1.39 -5.82
CA LYS A 69 -15.44 -1.80 -6.63
C LYS A 69 -16.67 -1.08 -6.11
#